data_AF-A0A832U7L9-F1
#
_entry.id   AF-A0A832U7L9-F1
#
_cell.length_a   1.000
_cell.length_b   1.000
_cell.length_c   1.000
_cell.angle_alpha   90.00
_cell.angle_beta   90.00
_cell.angle_gamma   90.00
#
_symmetry.space_group_name_H-M   'P 1'
#
loop_
_entity.id
_entity.type
_entity.pdbx_description
1 polymer ?
#
loop_
_entity_poly.entity_id
_entity_poly.type
_entity_poly.pdbx_seq_one_letter_code
_entity_poly.pdbx_strand_id
1 'polypeptide(L)' 'MSAQNGKVVGLETIRKQGCFSENPEDHIKFIKKYIEAGFTHIYVHSKASDQIAFIKAYGKDVLPALKET' A
#
# COMPACT_ATOMS: atom_id res chain seq x y z
N MET A 1 -21.16 -19.21 -12.17
CA MET A 1 -21.22 -17.98 -11.34
C MET A 1 -20.19 -18.00 -10.21
N SER A 2 -20.19 -18.99 -9.30
CA SER A 2 -19.25 -19.03 -8.15
C SER A 2 -17.75 -18.99 -8.55
N ALA A 3 -17.34 -19.77 -9.55
CA ALA A 3 -15.94 -19.80 -10.02
C ALA A 3 -15.46 -18.48 -10.65
N GLN A 4 -16.35 -17.66 -11.22
CA GLN A 4 -16.00 -16.36 -11.80
C GLN A 4 -15.81 -15.31 -10.69
N ASN A 5 -16.66 -15.33 -9.67
CA ASN A 5 -16.53 -14.46 -8.49
C ASN A 5 -15.30 -14.83 -7.64
N GLY A 6 -14.91 -16.10 -7.60
CA GLY A 6 -13.68 -16.53 -6.91
C GLY A 6 -12.40 -15.91 -7.49
N LYS A 7 -12.39 -15.54 -8.79
CA LYS A 7 -11.20 -14.94 -9.43
C LYS A 7 -10.85 -13.57 -8.87
N VAL A 8 -11.83 -12.78 -8.42
CA VAL A 8 -11.56 -11.43 -7.87
C VAL A 8 -10.94 -11.46 -6.48
N VAL A 9 -11.06 -12.58 -5.76
CA VAL A 9 -10.47 -12.82 -4.44
C VAL A 9 -9.37 -13.90 -4.47
N GLY A 10 -8.93 -14.30 -5.66
CA GLY A 10 -7.82 -15.24 -5.81
C GLY A 10 -6.50 -14.63 -5.34
N LEU A 11 -5.58 -15.48 -4.86
CA LEU A 11 -4.27 -15.08 -4.34
C LEU A 11 -3.54 -14.09 -5.26
N GLU A 12 -3.44 -14.41 -6.54
CA GLU A 12 -2.75 -13.60 -7.54
C GLU A 12 -3.43 -12.26 -7.79
N THR A 13 -4.76 -12.21 -7.72
CA THR A 13 -5.52 -10.97 -7.86
C THR A 13 -5.31 -10.08 -6.65
N ILE A 14 -5.41 -10.63 -5.44
CA ILE A 14 -5.22 -9.89 -4.20
C ILE A 14 -3.81 -9.30 -4.14
N ARG A 15 -2.78 -10.09 -4.49
CA ARG A 15 -1.38 -9.62 -4.50
C ARG A 15 -1.14 -8.39 -5.39
N LYS A 16 -1.90 -8.23 -6.47
CA LYS A 16 -1.77 -7.10 -7.40
C LYS A 16 -2.51 -5.84 -6.95
N GLN A 17 -3.39 -5.93 -5.97
CA GLN A 17 -4.26 -4.83 -5.55
C GLN A 17 -3.65 -3.93 -4.47
N GLY A 18 -2.53 -4.30 -3.87
CA GLY A 18 -1.90 -3.52 -2.81
C GLY A 18 -0.40 -3.75 -2.69
N CYS A 19 0.23 -3.02 -1.77
CA CYS A 19 1.63 -3.19 -1.43
C CYS A 19 1.77 -4.14 -0.23
N PHE A 20 2.19 -5.38 -0.50
CA PHE A 20 2.46 -6.39 0.52
C PHE A 20 3.97 -6.60 0.64
N SER A 21 4.65 -5.65 1.30
CA SER A 21 6.10 -5.70 1.54
C SER A 21 6.42 -5.22 2.96
N GLU A 22 7.51 -5.76 3.51
CA GLU A 22 8.10 -5.33 4.79
C GLU A 22 9.13 -4.20 4.59
N ASN A 23 9.56 -3.94 3.35
CA ASN A 23 10.52 -2.90 3.03
C ASN A 23 9.82 -1.55 2.82
N PRO A 24 10.14 -0.49 3.59
CA PRO A 24 9.55 0.84 3.42
C PRO A 24 9.77 1.44 2.02
N GLU A 25 10.87 1.12 1.33
CA GLU A 25 11.13 1.62 -0.02
C GLU A 25 10.09 1.15 -1.05
N ASP A 26 9.55 -0.06 -0.88
CA ASP A 26 8.52 -0.59 -1.77
C ASP A 26 7.20 0.19 -1.60
N HIS A 27 6.88 0.59 -0.36
CA HIS A 27 5.73 1.44 -0.06
C HIS A 27 5.89 2.84 -0.63
N ILE A 28 7.08 3.43 -0.51
CA ILE A 28 7.40 4.74 -1.11
C ILE A 28 7.20 4.68 -2.63
N LYS A 29 7.81 3.70 -3.31
CA LYS A 29 7.65 3.52 -4.77
C LYS A 29 6.20 3.27 -5.17
N PHE A 30 5.46 2.51 -4.36
CA PHE A 30 4.05 2.25 -4.61
C PHE A 30 3.21 3.54 -4.54
N ILE A 31 3.40 4.35 -3.50
CA ILE A 31 2.67 5.60 -3.31
C ILE A 31 3.06 6.65 -4.35
N LYS A 32 4.35 6.77 -4.69
CA LYS A 32 4.84 7.74 -5.69
C LYS A 32 4.15 7.58 -7.04
N LYS A 33 3.86 6.36 -7.49
CA LYS A 33 3.09 6.12 -8.73
C LYS A 33 1.74 6.85 -8.76
N TYR A 34 1.06 6.94 -7.62
CA TYR A 34 -0.21 7.66 -7.51
C TYR A 34 0.01 9.18 -7.43
N ILE A 35 1.03 9.63 -6.72
CA ILE A 35 1.40 11.05 -6.69
C ILE A 35 1.74 11.54 -8.12
N GLU A 36 2.56 10.79 -8.85
CA GLU A 36 2.94 11.06 -10.25
C GLU A 36 1.74 11.01 -11.20
N ALA A 37 0.71 10.22 -10.88
CA ALA A 37 -0.56 10.22 -11.61
C ALA A 37 -1.48 11.42 -11.26
N GLY A 38 -1.07 12.32 -10.36
CA GLY A 38 -1.78 13.55 -10.01
C GLY A 38 -2.68 13.47 -8.78
N PHE A 39 -2.65 12.37 -8.02
CA PHE A 39 -3.42 12.27 -6.78
C PHE A 39 -2.78 13.11 -5.67
N THR A 40 -3.57 14.00 -5.05
CA THR A 40 -3.08 14.91 -3.99
C THR A 40 -3.44 14.46 -2.57
N HIS A 41 -4.38 13.54 -2.43
CA HIS A 41 -4.83 13.00 -1.15
C HIS A 41 -4.79 11.47 -1.21
N ILE A 42 -3.89 10.87 -0.43
CA ILE A 42 -3.66 9.42 -0.43
C ILE A 42 -4.07 8.85 0.92
N TYR A 43 -5.03 7.93 0.91
CA TYR A 43 -5.46 7.17 2.08
C TYR A 43 -4.73 5.83 2.10
N VAL A 44 -4.05 5.53 3.21
CA VAL A 44 -3.36 4.26 3.40
C VAL A 44 -4.19 3.38 4.34
N HIS A 45 -4.46 2.15 3.92
CA HIS A 45 -5.13 1.14 4.73
C HIS A 45 -4.20 -0.05 4.97
N SER A 46 -3.94 -0.36 6.25
CA SER A 46 -3.07 -1.46 6.66
C SER A 46 -3.88 -2.63 7.19
N LYS A 47 -3.50 -3.84 6.78
CA LYS A 47 -3.98 -5.10 7.37
C LYS A 47 -3.02 -5.69 8.41
N ALA A 48 -2.01 -4.92 8.85
CA ALA A 48 -1.08 -5.36 9.89
C ALA A 48 -1.85 -5.75 11.17
N SER A 49 -1.42 -6.83 11.82
CA SER A 49 -1.96 -7.24 13.12
C SER A 49 -1.67 -6.19 14.18
N ASP A 50 -0.48 -5.59 14.15
CA ASP A 50 -0.10 -4.45 15.00
C ASP A 50 -0.19 -3.12 14.23
N GLN A 51 -1.31 -2.44 14.40
CA GLN A 51 -1.58 -1.15 13.76
C GLN A 51 -0.72 -0.02 14.34
N ILE A 52 -0.32 -0.09 15.61
CA ILE A 52 0.50 0.95 16.24
C ILE A 52 1.93 0.89 15.70
N ALA A 53 2.49 -0.31 15.58
CA ALA A 53 3.78 -0.53 14.94
C ALA A 53 3.76 -0.04 13.49
N PHE A 54 2.70 -0.35 12.74
CA PHE A 54 2.51 0.16 11.37
C PHE A 54 2.56 1.69 11.34
N ILE A 55 1.73 2.38 12.14
CA ILE A 55 1.66 3.85 12.13
C ILE A 55 3.03 4.47 12.48
N LYS A 56 3.72 3.93 13.48
CA LYS A 56 5.04 4.41 13.88
C LYS A 56 6.09 4.23 12.78
N ALA A 57 6.16 3.04 12.18
CA ALA A 57 7.09 2.76 11.08
C ALA A 57 6.78 3.60 9.85
N TYR A 58 5.51 3.71 9.45
CA TYR A 58 5.12 4.54 8.30
C TYR A 58 5.45 6.02 8.52
N GLY A 59 5.17 6.54 9.71
CA GLY A 59 5.47 7.93 10.06
C GLY A 59 6.96 8.23 10.09
N LYS A 60 7.80 7.26 10.46
CA LYS A 60 9.25 7.40 10.54
C LYS A 60 9.94 7.18 9.21
N ASP A 61 9.59 6.11 8.50
CA ASP A 61 10.39 5.55 7.40
C ASP A 61 9.77 5.79 6.01
N VAL A 62 8.47 6.11 5.92
CA VAL A 62 7.76 6.28 4.62
C VAL A 62 7.34 7.73 4.38
N LEU A 63 6.56 8.33 5.29
CA LEU A 63 5.97 9.66 5.09
C LEU A 63 7.01 10.78 4.84
N PRO A 64 8.19 10.80 5.50
CA PRO A 64 9.20 11.83 5.24
C PRO A 64 9.68 11.83 3.78
N ALA A 65 9.88 10.65 3.18
CA ALA A 65 10.36 10.50 1.80
C ALA A 65 9.32 10.91 0.74
N LEU A 66 8.05 11.08 1.14
CA LEU A 66 6.96 11.51 0.28
C LEU A 66 6.75 13.03 0.31
N LYS A 67 7.28 13.74 1.31
CA LYS A 67 7.19 15.22 1.38
C LYS A 67 8.02 15.93 0.32
N GLU A 68 9.07 15.28 -0.16
CA GLU A 68 10.02 15.83 -1.13
C GLU A 68 9.65 15.54 -2.59
N THR A 69 8.47 14.94 -2.82
CA THR A 69 7.95 14.58 -4.15
C THR A 69 6.81 15.52 -4.52
#